data_AF-A0A536IBD9-F1
#
_entry.id   AF-A0A536IBD9-F1
#
_cell.length_a   1.000
_cell.length_b   1.000
_cell.length_c   1.000
_cell.angle_alpha   90.00
_cell.angle_beta   90.00
_cell.angle_gamma   90.00
#
_symmetry.space_group_name_H-M   'P 1'
#
loop_
_entity.id
_entity.type
_entity.pdbx_description
1 polymer ?
#
loop_
_entity_poly.entity_id
_entity_poly.type
_entity_poly.pdbx_seq_one_letter_code
_entity_poly.pdbx_strand_id
1 'polypeptide(L)'
;LAERGELVRIGTEAVFLPDAVARFGDAVISELTEHRTITVSRARDLTASSRKHVLPLLQFLDDHGLTRRSGEDRILVLDPDHARERLHTLVRGREGQPR
;
A
#
# COMPACT_ATOMS: atom_id res chain seq x y z
N LEU A 1 8.49 16.91 -23.57
CA LEU A 1 7.53 17.45 -22.59
C LEU A 1 7.53 16.46 -21.42
N ALA A 2 8.29 16.72 -20.36
CA ALA A 2 8.37 15.81 -19.22
C ALA A 2 7.17 16.11 -18.31
N GLU A 3 6.14 15.27 -18.39
CA GLU A 3 5.07 15.27 -17.39
C GLU A 3 5.75 15.00 -16.04
N ARG A 4 5.63 15.96 -15.11
CA ARG A 4 6.07 15.74 -13.73
C ARG A 4 5.16 14.67 -13.16
N GLY A 5 5.57 13.41 -13.24
CA GLY A 5 4.83 12.29 -12.69
C GLY A 5 4.49 12.56 -11.23
N GLU A 6 3.21 12.38 -10.90
CA GLU A 6 2.72 12.47 -9.53
C GLU A 6 3.51 11.49 -8.64
N LEU A 7 3.74 11.86 -7.37
CA LEU A 7 4.51 11.07 -6.41
C LEU A 7 3.75 10.94 -5.10
N VAL A 8 3.67 9.71 -4.59
CA VAL A 8 3.14 9.41 -3.26
C VAL A 8 4.30 9.39 -2.26
N ARG A 9 4.29 10.34 -1.33
CA ARG A 9 5.21 10.37 -0.20
C ARG A 9 4.63 9.55 0.95
N ILE A 10 5.43 8.66 1.51
CA ILE A 10 5.08 7.82 2.64
C ILE A 10 6.14 8.04 3.72
N GLY A 11 5.73 8.60 4.85
CA GLY A 11 6.66 9.06 5.87
C GLY A 11 7.64 10.13 5.34
N THR A 12 8.84 10.16 5.90
CA THR A 12 9.85 11.20 5.61
C THR A 12 10.72 10.89 4.40
N GLU A 13 11.01 9.62 4.12
CA GLU A 13 12.06 9.24 3.16
C GLU A 13 11.56 8.42 1.96
N ALA A 14 10.37 7.82 2.03
CA ALA A 14 9.89 6.93 0.98
C ALA A 14 9.00 7.67 -0.02
N VAL A 15 9.33 7.55 -1.31
CA VAL A 15 8.63 8.20 -2.41
C VAL A 15 8.38 7.16 -3.49
N PHE A 16 7.13 7.03 -3.90
CA PHE A 16 6.71 6.04 -4.90
C PHE A 16 5.85 6.69 -5.99
N LEU A 17 5.81 6.05 -7.15
CA LEU A 17 4.80 6.38 -8.17
C LEU A 17 3.42 5.93 -7.68
N PRO A 18 2.35 6.70 -7.95
CA PRO A 18 0.97 6.32 -7.66
C PRO A 18 0.65 4.90 -8.13
N ASP A 19 0.98 4.56 -9.38
CA ASP A 19 0.75 3.23 -9.94
C ASP A 19 1.47 2.12 -9.17
N ALA A 20 2.66 2.39 -8.62
CA ALA A 20 3.39 1.40 -7.82
C ALA A 20 2.68 1.15 -6.48
N VAL A 21 2.12 2.19 -5.86
CA VAL A 21 1.34 2.07 -4.63
C VAL A 21 0.03 1.32 -4.88
N ALA A 22 -0.69 1.65 -5.95
CA ALA A 22 -1.92 0.94 -6.33
C ALA A 22 -1.64 -0.55 -6.58
N ARG A 23 -0.67 -0.89 -7.44
CA ARG A 23 -0.32 -2.28 -7.73
C ARG A 23 0.09 -3.07 -6.49
N PHE A 24 0.87 -2.44 -5.61
CA PHE A 24 1.26 -3.06 -4.34
C PHE A 24 0.04 -3.33 -3.45
N GLY A 25 -0.83 -2.33 -3.27
CA GLY A 25 -2.03 -2.46 -2.46
C GLY A 25 -3.00 -3.52 -3.01
N ASP A 26 -3.22 -3.56 -4.33
CA ASP A 26 -4.06 -4.57 -4.98
C ASP A 26 -3.54 -5.99 -4.76
N ALA A 27 -2.22 -6.18 -4.86
CA ALA A 27 -1.59 -7.47 -4.60
C ALA A 27 -1.80 -7.90 -3.14
N VAL A 28 -1.61 -6.99 -2.18
CA VAL A 28 -1.83 -7.26 -0.75
C VAL A 28 -3.30 -7.55 -0.44
N ILE A 29 -4.23 -6.78 -0.99
CA ILE A 29 -5.68 -7.01 -0.80
C ILE A 29 -6.07 -8.38 -1.36
N SER A 30 -5.52 -8.76 -2.52
CA SER A 30 -5.80 -10.05 -3.15
C SER A 30 -5.28 -11.21 -2.31
N GLU A 31 -4.03 -11.14 -1.85
CA GLU A 31 -3.45 -12.13 -0.92
C GLU A 31 -4.26 -12.22 0.39
N LEU A 32 -4.69 -11.10 0.96
CA LEU A 32 -5.50 -11.07 2.18
C LEU A 32 -6.92 -11.59 1.98
N THR A 33 -7.46 -11.50 0.76
CA THR A 33 -8.77 -12.06 0.43
C THR A 33 -8.71 -13.58 0.46
N GLU A 34 -7.63 -14.17 -0.08
CA GLU A 34 -7.45 -15.63 -0.15
C GLU A 34 -6.95 -16.22 1.18
N HIS A 35 -5.94 -15.61 1.80
CA HIS A 35 -5.21 -16.18 2.94
C HIS A 35 -5.54 -15.54 4.29
N ARG A 36 -6.39 -14.49 4.31
CA ARG A 36 -6.86 -13.76 5.51
C ARG A 36 -5.81 -12.96 6.28
N THR A 37 -4.55 -13.38 6.26
CA THR A 37 -3.42 -12.69 6.90
C THR A 37 -2.25 -12.56 5.94
N ILE A 38 -1.37 -11.59 6.18
CA ILE A 38 -0.12 -11.43 5.43
C ILE A 38 1.03 -10.96 6.34
N THR A 39 2.17 -11.65 6.27
CA THR A 39 3.40 -11.21 6.92
C THR A 39 4.15 -10.20 6.03
N VAL A 40 5.06 -9.43 6.63
CA VAL A 40 5.99 -8.58 5.86
C VAL A 40 6.85 -9.40 4.89
N SER A 41 7.28 -10.60 5.30
CA SER A 41 8.09 -11.48 4.45
C SER A 41 7.27 -11.98 3.25
N ARG A 42 6.00 -12.34 3.43
CA ARG A 42 5.13 -12.74 2.33
C ARG A 42 4.87 -11.59 1.37
N ALA A 43 4.60 -10.38 1.86
CA ALA A 43 4.43 -9.20 1.01
C ALA A 43 5.68 -8.87 0.18
N ARG A 44 6.87 -9.05 0.78
CA ARG A 44 8.16 -8.93 0.07
C ARG A 44 8.29 -9.94 -1.06
N ASP A 45 8.00 -11.21 -0.78
CA ASP A 45 8.16 -12.30 -1.74
C ASP A 45 7.12 -12.18 -2.88
N LEU A 46 5.87 -11.84 -2.54
CA LEU A 46 4.77 -11.59 -3.48
C LEU A 46 5.11 -10.49 -4.51
N THR A 47 5.84 -9.47 -4.07
CA THR A 47 6.13 -8.29 -4.90
C THR A 47 7.55 -8.27 -5.46
N ALA A 48 8.32 -9.33 -5.22
CA ALA A 48 9.73 -9.45 -5.59
C ALA A 48 10.55 -8.19 -5.22
N SER A 49 10.25 -7.59 -4.07
CA SER A 49 10.82 -6.32 -3.61
C SER A 49 11.69 -6.49 -2.38
N SER A 50 12.25 -5.41 -1.86
CA SER A 50 13.01 -5.41 -0.60
C SER A 50 12.15 -4.94 0.56
N ARG A 51 12.51 -5.34 1.79
CA ARG A 51 11.81 -4.86 3.00
C ARG A 51 11.87 -3.33 3.14
N LYS A 52 12.92 -2.68 2.64
CA LYS A 52 13.06 -1.21 2.61
C LYS A 52 11.90 -0.55 1.86
N HIS A 53 11.38 -1.17 0.81
CA HIS A 53 10.27 -0.63 0.03
C HIS A 53 8.92 -1.11 0.56
N VAL A 54 8.83 -2.39 0.95
CA VAL A 54 7.57 -3.00 1.39
C VAL A 54 7.09 -2.46 2.74
N LEU A 55 8.00 -2.19 3.68
CA LEU A 55 7.60 -1.69 5.01
C LEU A 55 6.86 -0.33 4.93
N PRO A 56 7.38 0.70 4.22
CA PRO A 56 6.63 1.93 4.00
C PRO A 56 5.28 1.69 3.31
N LEU A 57 5.25 0.87 2.26
CA LEU A 57 3.99 0.61 1.54
C LEU A 57 2.94 -0.08 2.43
N LEU A 58 3.34 -1.05 3.25
CA LEU A 58 2.45 -1.66 4.25
C LEU A 58 2.00 -0.66 5.32
N GLN A 59 2.91 0.21 5.78
CA GLN A 59 2.56 1.27 6.73
C GLN A 59 1.54 2.24 6.13
N PHE A 60 1.66 2.58 4.85
CA PHE A 60 0.65 3.39 4.15
C PHE A 60 -0.72 2.72 4.14
N LEU A 61 -0.80 1.40 3.88
CA LEU A 61 -2.07 0.68 3.94
C LEU A 61 -2.65 0.67 5.37
N ASP A 62 -1.78 0.53 6.38
CA ASP A 62 -2.17 0.56 7.79
C ASP A 62 -2.71 1.95 8.21
N ASP A 63 -1.97 3.02 7.89
CA ASP A 63 -2.30 4.41 8.24
C ASP A 63 -3.62 4.87 7.60
N HIS A 64 -3.98 4.29 6.46
CA HIS A 64 -5.21 4.61 5.74
C HIS A 64 -6.36 3.64 6.05
N GLY A 65 -6.18 2.74 7.01
CA GLY A 65 -7.23 1.84 7.49
C GLY A 65 -7.64 0.77 6.47
N LEU A 66 -6.79 0.44 5.51
CA LEU A 66 -6.99 -0.67 4.59
C LEU A 66 -6.59 -1.98 5.26
N THR A 67 -5.44 -1.96 5.93
CA THR A 67 -4.92 -3.06 6.74
C THR A 67 -4.73 -2.64 8.19
N ARG A 68 -4.55 -3.61 9.07
CA ARG A 68 -4.04 -3.37 10.42
C ARG A 68 -3.14 -4.51 10.85
N ARG A 69 -2.17 -4.20 11.70
CA ARG A 69 -1.31 -5.21 12.33
C ARG A 69 -2.10 -6.04 13.35
N SER A 70 -1.87 -7.35 13.32
CA SER A 70 -2.39 -8.33 14.28
C SER A 70 -1.23 -9.26 14.65
N GLY A 71 -0.43 -8.87 15.65
CA GLY A 71 0.82 -9.55 15.98
C GLY A 71 1.91 -9.31 14.92
N GLU A 72 2.38 -10.39 14.31
CA GLU A 72 3.37 -10.35 13.22
C GLU A 72 2.74 -10.17 11.83
N ASP A 73 1.43 -10.41 11.74
CA ASP A 73 0.66 -10.34 10.51
C ASP A 73 -0.07 -9.01 10.34
N ARG A 74 -0.63 -8.82 9.15
CA ARG A 74 -1.68 -7.85 8.85
C ARG A 74 -2.94 -8.55 8.40
N ILE A 75 -4.07 -7.90 8.65
CA ILE A 75 -5.40 -8.31 8.19
C ILE A 75 -6.12 -7.14 7.51
N LEU A 76 -7.09 -7.45 6.64
CA LEU A 76 -7.99 -6.45 6.09
C LEU A 76 -8.90 -5.87 7.18
N VAL A 77 -9.13 -4.56 7.12
CA VAL A 77 -10.07 -3.84 8.00
C VAL A 77 -11.42 -3.63 7.34
N LEU A 78 -11.43 -3.51 6.01
CA LEU A 78 -12.62 -3.36 5.17
C LEU A 78 -12.88 -4.66 4.40
N ASP A 79 -14.06 -4.81 3.80
CA ASP A 79 -14.21 -5.82 2.77
C ASP A 79 -13.30 -5.50 1.55
N PRO A 80 -12.95 -6.52 0.74
CA PRO A 80 -11.99 -6.34 -0.34
C PRO A 80 -12.36 -5.29 -1.39
N ASP A 81 -13.65 -5.09 -1.67
CA ASP A 81 -14.08 -4.17 -2.73
C ASP A 81 -13.97 -2.72 -2.26
N HIS A 82 -14.44 -2.41 -1.05
CA HIS A 82 -14.23 -1.10 -0.45
C HIS A 82 -12.75 -0.79 -0.19
N ALA A 83 -11.93 -1.79 0.15
CA ALA A 83 -10.49 -1.61 0.29
C ALA A 83 -9.85 -1.15 -1.02
N ARG A 84 -10.20 -1.75 -2.16
CA ARG A 84 -9.69 -1.37 -3.49
C ARG A 84 -10.15 0.02 -3.90
N GLU A 85 -11.44 0.32 -3.73
CA GLU A 85 -11.98 1.64 -4.05
C GLU A 85 -11.24 2.74 -3.27
N ARG A 86 -11.05 2.53 -1.97
CA ARG A 86 -10.34 3.48 -1.11
C ARG A 86 -8.88 3.60 -1.49
N LEU A 87 -8.18 2.51 -1.78
CA LEU A 87 -6.80 2.51 -2.27
C LEU A 87 -6.66 3.40 -3.51
N HIS A 88 -7.48 3.18 -4.54
CA HIS A 88 -7.40 3.97 -5.77
C HIS A 88 -7.75 5.44 -5.55
N THR A 89 -8.69 5.74 -4.65
CA THR A 89 -9.00 7.11 -4.27
C THR A 89 -7.82 7.81 -3.60
N LEU A 90 -7.13 7.13 -2.68
CA LEU A 90 -5.95 7.68 -1.97
C LEU A 90 -4.77 7.93 -2.91
N VAL A 91 -4.59 7.04 -3.88
CA VAL A 91 -3.51 7.12 -4.86
C VAL A 91 -3.75 8.22 -5.90
N ARG A 92 -5.01 8.45 -6.31
CA ARG A 92 -5.39 9.54 -7.23
C ARG A 92 -5.53 10.90 -6.55
N GLY A 93 -5.87 10.94 -5.27
CA GLY A 93 -6.22 12.16 -4.54
C GLY A 93 -5.07 12.91 -3.88
N ARG A 94 -3.82 12.42 -3.96
CA ARG A 94 -2.65 13.11 -3.38
C ARG A 94 -2.05 14.16 -4.32
N GLU A 95 -2.90 15.07 -4.79
CA GLU A 95 -2.48 16.38 -5.25
C GLU A 95 -2.07 17.22 -4.03
N GLY A 96 -0.77 17.27 -3.72
CA GLY A 96 -0.22 18.36 -2.91
C GLY A 96 -0.37 18.26 -1.38
N GLN A 97 0.15 17.21 -0.74
CA GLN A 97 0.45 17.29 0.70
C GLN A 97 1.63 18.27 0.89
N PRO A 98 1.43 19.44 1.54
CA PRO A 98 2.51 20.42 1.70
C PRO A 98 3.55 19.91 2.70
N ARG A 99 4.80 20.30 2.44
CA ARG A 99 5.98 19.99 3.25
C ARG A 99 5.85 20.46 4.69
#